data_AF-A0A6P4DA36-F1
#
_entry.id   AF-A0A6P4DA36-F1
#
_cell.length_a   1.000
_cell.length_b   1.000
_cell.length_c   1.000
_cell.angle_alpha   90.00
_cell.angle_beta   90.00
_cell.angle_gamma   90.00
#
_symmetry.space_group_name_H-M   'P 1'
#
loop_
_entity.id
_entity.type
_entity.pdbx_description
1 polymer ?
#
loop_
_entity_poly.entity_id
_entity_poly.type
_entity_poly.pdbx_seq_one_letter_code
_entity_poly.pdbx_strand_id
1 'polypeptide(L)'
;HYYAPNSNNNSSFSVPTQIVPHAYDSAFASLQFQYLWPLVFEGFPEDRPASASKSHSQAEKRRRDRINAQLATLRKLIPKSDKMDKAALLGSVVDHVKDLKRKAMDVSKSITIPSETDEVTII
;
A
#
# COMPACT_ATOMS: atom_id res chain seq x y z
N HIS A 1 -8.92 39.39 8.32
CA HIS A 1 -8.88 38.42 7.20
C HIS A 1 -9.07 37.02 7.77
N TYR A 2 -10.31 36.52 7.77
CA TYR A 2 -10.64 35.14 8.15
C TYR A 2 -10.85 34.32 6.87
N TYR A 3 -10.22 33.14 6.77
CA TYR A 3 -10.44 32.18 5.69
C TYR A 3 -11.64 31.28 6.03
N ALA A 4 -12.61 31.20 5.12
CA ALA A 4 -13.63 30.15 5.10
C ALA A 4 -13.23 29.05 4.09
N PRO A 5 -13.47 27.75 4.36
CA PRO A 5 -13.25 26.70 3.37
C PRO A 5 -14.48 26.58 2.45
N ASN A 6 -14.28 26.81 1.15
CA ASN A 6 -15.29 26.56 0.13
C ASN A 6 -15.36 25.05 -0.18
N SER A 7 -16.49 24.45 0.14
CA SER A 7 -16.83 23.05 -0.13
C SER A 7 -17.88 23.00 -1.22
N ASN A 8 -17.49 22.71 -2.46
CA ASN A 8 -18.36 22.04 -3.43
C ASN A 8 -17.61 21.73 -4.72
N ASN A 9 -17.37 20.45 -5.02
CA ASN A 9 -17.12 19.98 -6.38
C ASN A 9 -17.88 18.67 -6.57
N ASN A 10 -19.22 18.79 -6.49
CA ASN A 10 -20.11 17.77 -7.01
C ASN A 10 -20.03 17.85 -8.54
N SER A 11 -19.22 16.97 -9.13
CA SER A 11 -19.20 16.74 -10.57
C SER A 11 -20.56 16.22 -11.01
N SER A 12 -21.39 17.10 -11.55
CA SER A 12 -22.66 16.77 -12.20
C SER A 12 -22.42 15.90 -13.43
N PHE A 13 -22.77 14.62 -13.35
CA PHE A 13 -22.90 13.78 -14.53
C PHE A 13 -24.33 13.96 -15.06
N SER A 14 -24.49 14.74 -16.13
CA SER A 14 -25.78 14.88 -16.82
C SER A 14 -26.13 13.56 -17.51
N VAL A 15 -27.24 12.94 -17.12
CA VAL A 15 -27.85 11.82 -17.84
C VAL A 15 -28.88 12.39 -18.83
N PRO A 16 -28.83 12.06 -20.13
CA PRO A 16 -29.89 12.45 -21.06
C PRO A 16 -31.17 11.67 -20.71
N THR A 17 -32.20 12.37 -20.23
CA THR A 17 -33.54 11.80 -20.09
C THR A 17 -34.36 12.24 -21.29
N GLN A 18 -34.54 11.37 -22.30
CA GLN A 18 -35.72 11.37 -23.17
C GLN A 18 -35.70 10.12 -24.05
N ILE A 19 -36.48 9.08 -23.72
CA ILE A 19 -37.02 8.18 -24.74
C ILE A 19 -38.49 7.95 -24.38
N VAL A 20 -39.35 8.65 -25.12
CA VAL A 20 -40.80 8.46 -25.19
C VAL A 20 -41.07 7.02 -25.67
N PRO A 21 -41.98 6.24 -25.05
CA PRO A 21 -42.31 4.93 -25.55
C PRO A 21 -43.21 5.08 -26.79
N HIS A 22 -42.58 5.12 -27.97
CA HIS A 22 -43.28 4.79 -29.20
C HIS A 22 -43.18 3.29 -29.43
N ALA A 23 -44.36 2.68 -29.46
CA ALA A 23 -44.58 1.30 -29.83
C ALA A 23 -43.80 0.96 -31.11
N TYR A 24 -42.96 -0.06 -31.04
CA TYR A 24 -42.65 -0.86 -32.21
C TYR A 24 -42.49 -2.33 -31.81
N ASP A 25 -42.86 -3.13 -32.77
CA ASP A 25 -43.30 -4.50 -32.68
C ASP A 25 -42.13 -5.49 -32.60
N SER A 26 -42.44 -6.64 -32.03
CA SER A 26 -42.02 -8.00 -32.39
C SER A 26 -40.56 -8.32 -32.74
N ALA A 27 -40.09 -9.39 -32.06
CA ALA A 27 -39.18 -10.41 -32.56
C ALA A 27 -37.72 -10.02 -32.81
N PHE A 28 -36.99 -9.74 -31.73
CA PHE A 28 -35.66 -10.31 -31.58
C PHE A 28 -35.77 -11.46 -30.57
N ALA A 29 -36.14 -12.61 -31.10
CA ALA A 29 -35.89 -13.87 -30.44
C ALA A 29 -34.37 -14.09 -30.42
N SER A 30 -33.80 -14.35 -29.25
CA SER A 30 -33.09 -15.62 -29.03
C SER A 30 -32.48 -15.67 -27.64
N LEU A 31 -32.97 -16.66 -26.90
CA LEU A 31 -32.45 -17.16 -25.64
C LEU A 31 -30.96 -17.48 -25.77
N GLN A 32 -30.12 -16.92 -24.89
CA GLN A 32 -29.13 -17.71 -24.18
C GLN A 32 -29.13 -17.32 -22.71
N PHE A 33 -29.42 -18.34 -21.92
CA PHE A 33 -29.46 -18.38 -20.47
C PHE A 33 -28.17 -17.87 -19.82
N GLN A 34 -28.32 -17.47 -18.55
CA GLN A 34 -27.29 -17.06 -17.59
C GLN A 34 -26.88 -15.58 -17.78
N TYR A 35 -27.38 -14.62 -17.00
CA TYR A 35 -27.49 -14.59 -15.55
C TYR A 35 -28.77 -13.86 -15.15
N LEU A 36 -29.80 -14.65 -14.88
CA LEU A 36 -30.89 -14.29 -13.98
C LEU A 36 -30.26 -14.06 -12.59
N TRP A 37 -29.77 -12.85 -12.33
CA TRP A 37 -29.63 -12.39 -10.96
C TRP A 37 -31.05 -12.22 -10.44
N PRO A 38 -31.48 -12.90 -9.36
CA PRO A 38 -32.87 -12.83 -8.95
C PRO A 38 -33.21 -11.38 -8.54
N LEU A 39 -34.09 -10.75 -9.31
CA LEU A 39 -34.93 -9.64 -8.84
C LEU A 39 -35.90 -10.23 -7.80
N VAL A 40 -35.38 -10.51 -6.61
CA VAL A 40 -36.20 -10.58 -5.40
C VAL A 40 -36.23 -9.17 -4.85
N PHE A 41 -37.28 -8.46 -5.25
CA PHE A 41 -37.78 -7.29 -4.56
C PHE A 41 -38.32 -7.76 -3.20
N GLU A 42 -37.48 -7.74 -2.17
CA GLU A 42 -37.89 -7.57 -0.77
C GLU A 42 -36.64 -7.32 0.10
N GLY A 43 -36.68 -6.22 0.86
CA GLY A 43 -35.72 -5.89 1.91
C GLY A 43 -34.52 -5.06 1.45
N PHE A 44 -34.66 -3.74 1.42
CA PHE A 44 -33.53 -2.79 1.41
C PHE A 44 -32.68 -2.98 2.68
N PRO A 45 -31.36 -3.27 2.61
CA PRO A 45 -30.44 -2.97 3.69
C PRO A 45 -29.73 -1.65 3.35
N GLU A 46 -30.47 -0.54 3.48
CA GLU A 46 -30.00 0.85 3.30
C GLU A 46 -29.10 1.29 4.47
N ASP A 47 -28.02 0.54 4.75
CA ASP A 47 -26.95 0.90 5.71
C ASP A 47 -25.66 0.06 5.58
N ARG A 48 -25.70 -1.02 4.79
CA ARG A 48 -24.58 -1.96 4.67
C ARG A 48 -23.40 -1.52 3.77
N PRO A 49 -23.59 -0.75 2.67
CA PRO A 49 -22.45 -0.35 1.83
C PRO A 49 -21.61 0.74 2.49
N ALA A 50 -22.21 1.71 3.19
CA ALA A 50 -21.49 2.81 3.84
C ALA A 50 -20.59 2.32 5.00
N SER A 51 -21.06 1.35 5.79
CA SER A 51 -20.28 0.74 6.88
C SER A 51 -19.12 -0.12 6.33
N ALA A 52 -19.34 -0.86 5.24
CA ALA A 52 -18.29 -1.60 4.56
C ALA A 52 -17.22 -0.68 3.94
N SER A 53 -17.61 0.41 3.27
CA SER A 53 -16.68 1.41 2.72
C SER A 53 -15.89 2.14 3.81
N LYS A 54 -16.51 2.47 4.95
CA LYS A 54 -15.83 3.03 6.13
C LYS A 54 -14.81 2.05 6.72
N SER A 55 -15.19 0.77 6.83
CA SER A 55 -14.27 -0.30 7.30
C SER A 55 -13.06 -0.45 6.37
N HIS A 56 -13.27 -0.42 5.06
CA HIS A 56 -12.20 -0.49 4.06
C HIS A 56 -11.24 0.72 4.15
N SER A 57 -11.77 1.94 4.23
CA SER A 57 -10.97 3.15 4.44
C SER A 57 -10.13 3.09 5.72
N GLN A 58 -10.74 2.61 6.81
CA GLN A 58 -10.05 2.44 8.09
C GLN A 58 -8.95 1.37 8.02
N ALA A 59 -9.17 0.28 7.29
CA ALA A 59 -8.18 -0.75 7.05
C ALA A 59 -6.98 -0.21 6.26
N GLU A 60 -7.22 0.56 5.20
CA GLU A 60 -6.15 1.16 4.40
C GLU A 60 -5.38 2.21 5.21
N LYS A 61 -6.05 3.02 6.03
CA LYS A 61 -5.36 3.93 6.96
C LYS A 61 -4.39 3.17 7.86
N ARG A 62 -4.83 2.07 8.48
CA ARG A 62 -3.96 1.23 9.33
C ARG A 62 -2.77 0.66 8.55
N ARG A 63 -2.98 0.26 7.29
CA ARG A 63 -1.88 -0.20 6.41
C ARG A 63 -0.85 0.91 6.20
N ARG A 64 -1.29 2.12 5.83
CA ARG A 64 -0.39 3.28 5.64
C ARG A 64 0.35 3.67 6.92
N ASP A 65 -0.34 3.64 8.06
CA ASP A 65 0.25 3.97 9.36
C ASP A 65 1.39 2.99 9.71
N ARG A 66 1.19 1.68 9.50
CA ARG A 66 2.24 0.66 9.68
C ARG A 66 3.45 0.88 8.78
N ILE A 67 3.23 1.18 7.50
CA ILE A 67 4.32 1.46 6.56
C ILE A 67 5.11 2.69 7.01
N ASN A 68 4.43 3.78 7.38
CA ASN A 68 5.09 4.99 7.83
C ASN A 68 5.86 4.78 9.15
N ALA A 69 5.34 3.95 10.07
CA ALA A 69 6.06 3.57 11.28
C ALA A 69 7.35 2.80 10.96
N GLN A 70 7.30 1.84 10.04
CA GLN A 70 8.50 1.12 9.59
C GLN A 70 9.53 2.07 8.95
N LEU A 71 9.09 2.98 8.08
CA LEU A 71 9.97 3.99 7.47
C LEU A 71 10.60 4.93 8.53
N ALA A 72 9.87 5.27 9.59
CA ALA A 72 10.40 6.06 10.70
C ALA A 72 11.47 5.30 11.49
N THR A 73 11.25 4.00 11.73
CA THR A 73 12.27 3.12 12.35
C THR A 73 13.53 3.05 11.50
N LEU A 74 13.40 2.90 10.19
CA LEU A 74 14.55 2.90 9.28
C LEU A 74 15.35 4.20 9.39
N ARG A 75 14.71 5.38 9.44
CA ARG A 75 15.42 6.65 9.62
C ARG A 75 16.29 6.71 10.88
N LYS A 76 15.81 6.14 11.99
CA LYS A 76 16.58 6.11 13.24
C LYS A 76 17.83 5.22 13.18
N LEU A 77 17.81 4.21 12.32
CA LEU A 77 18.92 3.26 12.18
C LEU A 77 19.95 3.71 11.14
N ILE A 78 19.54 4.51 10.15
CA ILE A 78 20.42 4.93 9.06
C ILE A 78 21.07 6.29 9.36
N PRO A 79 22.41 6.37 9.30
CA PRO A 79 23.13 7.63 9.50
C PRO A 79 22.70 8.73 8.52
N LYS A 80 22.54 9.96 9.03
CA LYS A 80 22.26 11.18 8.23
C LYS A 80 21.00 11.10 7.35
N SER A 81 19.98 10.35 7.78
CA SER A 81 18.80 10.07 6.95
C SER A 81 17.58 10.97 7.18
N ASP A 82 17.68 11.94 8.09
CA ASP A 82 16.56 12.81 8.52
C ASP A 82 15.87 13.56 7.38
N LYS A 83 16.65 13.98 6.37
CA LYS A 83 16.16 14.77 5.22
C LYS A 83 16.00 13.96 3.94
N MET A 84 16.24 12.64 3.97
CA MET A 84 16.13 11.79 2.79
C MET A 84 14.67 11.54 2.44
N ASP A 85 14.35 11.57 1.14
CA ASP A 85 13.06 11.08 0.67
C ASP A 85 12.93 9.56 0.86
N LYS A 86 11.74 8.99 0.57
CA LYS A 86 11.46 7.57 0.81
C LYS A 86 12.31 6.64 -0.07
N ALA A 87 12.54 6.98 -1.33
CA ALA A 87 13.30 6.13 -2.24
C ALA A 87 14.79 6.16 -1.90
N ALA A 88 15.33 7.36 -1.66
CA ALA A 88 16.70 7.56 -1.20
C ALA A 88 16.95 6.82 0.12
N LEU A 89 16.04 6.91 1.09
CA LEU A 89 16.15 6.19 2.36
C LEU A 89 16.27 4.68 2.14
N LEU A 90 15.41 4.08 1.31
CA LEU A 90 15.44 2.64 1.05
C LEU A 90 16.75 2.20 0.37
N GLY A 91 17.27 3.00 -0.58
CA GLY A 91 18.57 2.74 -1.18
C GLY A 91 19.69 2.75 -0.13
N SER A 92 19.71 3.78 0.72
CA SER A 92 20.72 3.90 1.79
C SER A 92 20.65 2.79 2.83
N VAL A 93 19.46 2.28 3.14
CA VAL A 93 19.30 1.10 4.02
C VAL A 93 20.00 -0.12 3.42
N VAL A 94 19.83 -0.38 2.13
CA VAL A 94 20.46 -1.51 1.44
C VAL A 94 21.99 -1.38 1.48
N ASP A 95 22.50 -0.18 1.20
CA ASP A 95 23.94 0.07 1.21
C ASP A 95 24.52 -0.04 2.62
N HIS A 96 23.83 0.48 3.63
CA HIS A 96 24.26 0.37 5.02
C HIS A 96 24.36 -1.09 5.48
N VAL A 97 23.40 -1.94 5.12
CA VAL A 97 23.45 -3.37 5.44
C VAL A 97 24.63 -4.05 4.74
N LYS A 98 24.88 -3.76 3.46
CA LYS A 98 26.05 -4.28 2.73
C LYS A 98 27.36 -3.87 3.39
N ASP A 99 27.46 -2.62 3.82
CA ASP A 99 28.62 -2.07 4.51
C ASP A 99 28.86 -2.74 5.86
N LEU A 100 27.80 -2.93 6.66
CA LEU A 100 27.90 -3.66 7.93
C LEU A 100 28.38 -5.09 7.74
N LYS A 101 27.85 -5.81 6.72
CA LYS A 101 28.30 -7.17 6.40
C LYS A 101 29.77 -7.21 6.02
N ARG A 102 30.23 -6.27 5.18
CA ARG A 102 31.65 -6.15 4.81
C ARG A 102 32.54 -5.90 6.03
N LYS A 103 32.17 -4.93 6.87
CA LYS A 103 32.92 -4.62 8.12
C LYS A 103 33.00 -5.82 9.04
N ALA A 104 31.91 -6.56 9.24
CA ALA A 104 31.92 -7.77 10.06
C ALA A 104 32.85 -8.85 9.50
N MET A 105 32.84 -9.05 8.18
CA MET A 105 33.76 -9.99 7.51
C MET A 105 35.22 -9.56 7.66
N ASP A 106 35.53 -8.28 7.46
CA ASP A 106 36.90 -7.77 7.58
C ASP A 106 37.41 -7.89 9.02
N VAL A 107 36.56 -7.56 10.00
CA VAL A 107 36.86 -7.76 11.43
C VAL A 107 37.14 -9.23 11.71
N SER A 108 36.32 -10.16 11.20
CA SER A 108 36.53 -11.60 11.41
C SER A 108 37.82 -12.13 10.78
N LYS A 109 38.27 -11.56 9.66
CA LYS A 109 39.56 -11.90 9.04
C LYS A 109 40.75 -11.34 9.82
N SER A 110 40.60 -10.11 10.34
CA SER A 110 41.63 -9.45 11.17
C SER A 110 41.69 -9.98 12.60
N ILE A 111 40.63 -10.64 13.08
CA ILE A 111 40.62 -11.51 14.26
C ILE A 111 41.25 -12.85 13.86
N THR A 112 42.49 -12.77 13.38
CA THR A 112 43.45 -13.86 13.55
C THR A 112 43.81 -13.84 15.02
N ILE A 113 42.94 -14.40 15.86
CA ILE A 113 43.38 -14.88 17.17
C ILE A 113 44.49 -15.88 16.82
N PRO A 114 45.75 -15.69 17.23
CA PRO A 114 46.71 -16.78 17.17
C PRO A 114 46.10 -17.89 18.04
N SER A 115 45.51 -18.88 17.38
CA SER A 115 45.12 -20.13 18.02
C SER A 115 46.36 -20.68 18.69
N GLU A 116 46.21 -21.21 19.90
CA GLU A 116 47.22 -21.62 20.89
C GLU A 116 48.18 -22.75 20.42
N THR A 117 48.41 -22.90 19.11
CA THR A 117 49.17 -23.97 18.48
C THR A 117 50.17 -23.43 17.45
N ASP A 118 50.70 -22.22 17.63
CA ASP A 118 51.94 -21.84 16.93
C ASP A 118 53.09 -22.46 17.73
N GLU A 119 53.35 -23.75 17.48
CA GLU A 119 54.46 -24.46 18.10
C GLU A 119 55.78 -23.80 17.67
N VAL A 120 56.44 -23.16 18.62
CA VAL A 120 57.79 -22.60 18.42
C VAL A 120 58.77 -23.77 18.32
N THR A 121 59.11 -24.18 17.11
CA THR A 121 60.29 -25.03 16.90
C THR A 121 61.53 -24.17 17.08
N ILE A 122 62.22 -24.31 18.21
CA ILE A 122 63.55 -23.75 18.41
C ILE A 122 64.54 -24.67 17.66
N ILE A 123 65.24 -24.09 16.69
CA ILE A 123 66.38 -24.69 15.97
C ILE A 123 67.69 -24.33 16.66
#